data_AF-A0A3N4V037-F1
#
_entry.id   AF-A0A3N4V037-F1
#
_cell.length_a   1.000
_cell.length_b   1.000
_cell.length_c   1.000
_cell.angle_alpha   90.00
_cell.angle_beta   90.00
_cell.angle_gamma   90.00
#
_symmetry.space_group_name_H-M   'P 1'
#
loop_
_entity.id
_entity.type
_entity.pdbx_description
1 polymer ?
#
loop_
_entity_poly.entity_id
_entity_poly.type
_entity_poly.pdbx_seq_one_letter_code
_entity_poly.pdbx_strand_id
1 'polypeptide(L)'
;MSIDENTLGVPRHRRAPRGLPTSSTGARSMRQAQQAGATLGTGYLGMGAAAVAALQAIYGLIFFLVHLSSYPVAAPAIVAWLVYLAAFIGVVTLVAIQGERLTGPVMIGLCAALALVVVLDFIAIWPLHNVGAYATASISVGFGLLPLITLRPARELIIATAALFVLLVGAVILTTPIDRVTFPQQVATIALAVLPPAIATYAVQRFRGMIQIELDRVLVQSTVTQPRFAVGMLASDELARLDLAAEKLLDGVAVGDIPLPLEPQVASTAASLATELRLHLIEGRRETWLYHAVTESEYLGRAVKLADPSSLAGLLTPEQRDGLLQAVWLLLGDRRTRAAGTSITLTLGPIGTSNSIASLAGRTIDVPIDVTSTGIRRNRVTPATWNALNRVGDFQTSTHQGSLRLAIRCSVENPADA
;
A
#
# COMPACT_ATOMS: atom_id res chain seq x y z
N MET A 1 -9.27 1.47 -22.65
CA MET A 1 -9.25 2.29 -21.43
C MET A 1 -8.51 1.52 -20.36
N SER A 2 -7.17 1.62 -20.33
CA SER A 2 -6.30 0.83 -19.46
C SER A 2 -6.21 1.47 -18.07
N ILE A 3 -6.53 0.68 -17.04
CA ILE A 3 -6.30 1.05 -15.64
C ILE A 3 -4.82 0.78 -15.36
N ASP A 4 -4.00 1.82 -15.33
CA ASP A 4 -2.60 1.70 -14.89
C ASP A 4 -2.57 1.30 -13.41
N GLU A 5 -2.17 0.07 -13.14
CA GLU A 5 -1.85 -0.36 -11.78
C GLU A 5 -0.43 0.07 -11.41
N ASN A 6 -0.26 0.55 -10.19
CA ASN A 6 1.08 0.69 -9.62
C ASN A 6 1.69 -0.71 -9.38
N THR A 7 3.01 -0.83 -9.26
CA THR A 7 3.73 -2.07 -8.89
C THR A 7 3.23 -2.71 -7.58
N LEU A 8 2.39 -1.99 -6.84
CA LEU A 8 1.69 -2.36 -5.62
C LEU A 8 0.29 -2.96 -5.83
N GLY A 9 -0.18 -3.17 -7.07
CA GLY A 9 -1.46 -3.84 -7.38
C GLY A 9 -2.72 -3.04 -7.02
N VAL A 10 -2.60 -1.72 -6.89
CA VAL A 10 -3.73 -0.81 -6.62
C VAL A 10 -4.19 -0.16 -7.93
N PRO A 11 -5.51 -0.17 -8.25
CA PRO A 11 -6.05 0.62 -9.34
C PRO A 11 -5.74 2.11 -9.12
N ARG A 12 -5.00 2.76 -10.03
CA ARG A 12 -4.86 4.23 -10.02
C ARG A 12 -6.21 4.85 -10.36
N HIS A 13 -7.03 5.13 -9.35
CA HIS A 13 -8.10 6.10 -9.52
C HIS A 13 -7.52 7.51 -9.43
N ARG A 14 -7.77 8.25 -10.51
CA ARG A 14 -7.25 9.58 -10.88
C ARG A 14 -7.88 10.70 -10.05
N ARG A 15 -7.95 10.57 -8.73
CA ARG A 15 -8.31 11.68 -7.84
C ARG A 15 -7.22 11.88 -6.80
N ALA A 16 -6.50 12.98 -6.99
CA ALA A 16 -5.60 13.53 -6.00
C ALA A 16 -6.34 13.70 -4.66
N PRO A 17 -5.63 13.57 -3.52
CA PRO A 17 -6.15 14.10 -2.27
C PRO A 17 -6.60 15.55 -2.51
N ARG A 18 -7.80 15.88 -2.04
CA ARG A 18 -8.39 17.21 -2.20
C ARG A 18 -7.41 18.23 -1.61
N GLY A 19 -6.81 19.07 -2.46
CA GLY A 19 -6.02 20.23 -2.02
C GLY A 19 -4.75 20.54 -2.81
N LEU A 20 -4.09 19.57 -3.45
CA LEU A 20 -2.76 19.81 -4.08
C LEU A 20 -2.63 19.26 -5.51
N PRO A 21 -1.95 19.98 -6.42
CA PRO A 21 -1.68 19.52 -7.78
C PRO A 21 -0.77 18.29 -7.78
N THR A 22 -1.06 17.33 -8.66
CA THR A 22 -0.39 16.01 -8.78
C THR A 22 1.13 16.06 -9.05
N SER A 23 1.67 17.25 -9.28
CA SER A 23 3.07 17.52 -9.59
C SER A 23 3.91 17.98 -8.40
N SER A 24 3.32 18.24 -7.22
CA SER A 24 4.08 18.77 -6.07
C SER A 24 5.12 17.76 -5.55
N THR A 25 6.27 18.28 -5.13
CA THR A 25 7.40 17.48 -4.64
C THR A 25 7.06 16.73 -3.36
N GLY A 26 6.19 17.30 -2.51
CA GLY A 26 5.68 16.67 -1.28
C GLY A 26 4.83 15.43 -1.53
N ALA A 27 3.97 15.44 -2.55
CA ALA A 27 3.21 14.25 -2.94
C ALA A 27 4.10 13.12 -3.50
N ARG A 28 5.34 13.44 -3.94
CA ARG A 28 6.33 12.45 -4.37
C ARG A 28 7.17 11.92 -3.22
N SER A 29 7.57 12.77 -2.26
CA SER A 29 8.34 12.37 -1.08
C SER A 29 7.53 11.46 -0.16
N MET A 30 6.25 11.75 0.10
CA MET A 30 5.36 10.87 0.85
C MET A 30 5.21 9.49 0.18
N ARG A 31 5.06 9.46 -1.15
CA ARG A 31 5.01 8.20 -1.90
C ARG A 31 6.34 7.44 -1.84
N GLN A 32 7.47 8.13 -1.82
CA GLN A 32 8.79 7.52 -1.66
C GLN A 32 9.01 6.98 -0.24
N ALA A 33 8.57 7.69 0.81
CA ALA A 33 8.67 7.25 2.20
C ALA A 33 7.79 6.03 2.48
N GLN A 34 6.55 6.02 1.97
CA GLN A 34 5.66 4.84 2.04
C GLN A 34 6.19 3.63 1.26
N GLN A 35 6.93 3.86 0.17
CA GLN A 35 7.61 2.79 -0.57
C GLN A 35 8.83 2.27 0.20
N ALA A 36 9.62 3.14 0.82
CA ALA A 36 10.84 2.77 1.55
C ALA A 36 10.57 1.99 2.84
N GLY A 37 9.48 2.27 3.58
CA GLY A 37 9.10 1.51 4.77
C GLY A 37 8.60 0.09 4.50
N ALA A 38 8.13 -0.19 3.28
CA ALA A 38 7.62 -1.50 2.87
C ALA A 38 8.72 -2.49 2.45
N THR A 39 9.97 -2.04 2.28
CA THR A 39 11.03 -2.81 1.60
C THR A 39 11.75 -3.81 2.51
N LEU A 40 11.86 -3.57 3.83
CA LEU A 40 12.63 -4.46 4.71
C LEU A 40 12.00 -5.86 4.81
N GLY A 41 10.68 -5.97 4.84
CA GLY A 41 9.99 -7.27 4.89
C GLY A 41 9.90 -7.97 3.53
N THR A 42 9.84 -7.22 2.43
CA THR A 42 9.70 -7.78 1.08
C THR A 42 11.01 -8.32 0.52
N GLY A 43 12.16 -7.75 0.92
CA GLY A 43 13.48 -8.23 0.50
C GLY A 43 13.75 -9.68 0.90
N TYR A 44 13.44 -10.06 2.14
CA TYR A 44 13.60 -11.44 2.63
C TYR A 44 12.67 -12.43 1.94
N LEU A 45 11.43 -12.01 1.63
CA LEU A 45 10.49 -12.83 0.86
C LEU A 45 11.00 -13.11 -0.55
N GLY A 46 11.62 -12.11 -1.20
CA GLY A 46 12.23 -12.27 -2.52
C GLY A 46 13.41 -13.24 -2.52
N MET A 47 14.29 -13.16 -1.52
CA MET A 47 15.41 -14.09 -1.37
C MET A 47 14.94 -15.52 -1.11
N GLY A 48 13.96 -15.73 -0.23
CA GLY A 48 13.38 -17.05 0.01
C GLY A 48 12.73 -17.65 -1.24
N ALA A 49 11.99 -16.84 -2.00
CA ALA A 49 11.39 -17.22 -3.27
C ALA A 49 12.44 -17.64 -4.32
N ALA A 50 13.56 -16.92 -4.39
CA ALA A 50 14.68 -17.28 -5.26
C ALA A 50 15.38 -18.57 -4.82
N ALA A 51 15.56 -18.80 -3.51
CA ALA A 51 16.15 -20.03 -3.01
C ALA A 51 15.30 -21.26 -3.35
N VAL A 52 13.98 -21.17 -3.19
CA VAL A 52 13.05 -22.25 -3.58
C VAL A 52 13.11 -22.50 -5.09
N ALA A 53 13.14 -21.44 -5.89
CA ALA A 53 13.26 -21.57 -7.34
C ALA A 53 14.60 -22.19 -7.78
N ALA A 54 15.70 -21.86 -7.11
CA ALA A 54 17.01 -22.45 -7.36
C ALA A 54 17.05 -23.93 -7.00
N LEU A 55 16.50 -24.32 -5.84
CA LEU A 55 16.43 -25.72 -5.43
C LEU A 55 15.61 -26.55 -6.42
N GLN A 56 14.48 -26.01 -6.88
CA GLN A 56 13.67 -26.68 -7.88
C GLN A 56 14.34 -26.74 -9.25
N ALA A 57 15.09 -25.70 -9.64
CA ALA A 57 15.89 -25.72 -10.87
C ALA A 57 16.95 -26.83 -10.83
N ILE A 58 17.63 -27.02 -9.69
CA ILE A 58 18.58 -28.11 -9.49
C ILE A 58 17.89 -29.47 -9.61
N TYR A 59 16.75 -29.64 -8.92
CA TYR A 59 15.96 -30.87 -9.02
C TYR A 59 15.54 -31.18 -10.46
N GLY A 60 14.98 -30.20 -11.17
CA GLY A 60 14.56 -30.36 -12.57
C GLY A 60 15.73 -30.68 -13.51
N LEU A 61 16.89 -30.06 -13.29
CA LEU A 61 18.08 -30.30 -14.09
C LEU A 61 18.64 -31.72 -13.86
N ILE A 62 18.69 -32.18 -12.61
CA ILE A 62 19.08 -33.56 -12.29
C ILE A 62 18.12 -34.54 -12.96
N PHE A 63 16.82 -34.29 -12.86
CA PHE A 63 15.80 -35.15 -13.48
C PHE A 63 15.96 -35.21 -15.00
N PHE A 64 16.24 -34.07 -15.65
CA PHE A 64 16.55 -33.98 -17.07
C PHE A 64 17.79 -34.81 -17.45
N LEU A 65 18.89 -34.66 -16.70
CA LEU A 65 20.14 -35.40 -16.95
C LEU A 65 19.96 -36.91 -16.82
N VAL A 66 19.15 -37.37 -15.87
CA VAL A 66 18.82 -38.80 -15.70
C VAL A 66 18.04 -39.34 -16.91
N HIS A 67 17.16 -38.54 -17.51
CA HIS A 67 16.35 -38.94 -18.66
C HIS A 67 16.98 -38.58 -20.01
N LEU A 68 18.20 -38.06 -20.04
CA LEU A 68 18.82 -37.52 -21.26
C LEU A 68 18.88 -38.56 -22.41
N SER A 69 19.12 -39.82 -22.08
CA SER A 69 19.17 -40.93 -23.05
C SER A 69 17.81 -41.31 -23.64
N SER A 70 16.71 -40.87 -23.03
CA SER A 70 15.35 -41.12 -23.53
C SER A 70 14.96 -40.14 -24.64
N TYR A 71 15.65 -39.02 -24.78
CA TYR A 71 15.31 -37.99 -25.77
C TYR A 71 15.79 -38.40 -27.17
N PRO A 72 14.92 -38.40 -28.20
CA PRO A 72 15.33 -38.65 -29.58
C PRO A 72 16.34 -37.60 -30.08
N VAL A 73 16.13 -36.34 -29.71
CA VAL A 73 17.04 -35.22 -29.97
C VAL A 73 17.12 -34.37 -28.72
N ALA A 74 18.26 -34.42 -28.01
CA ALA A 74 18.44 -33.71 -26.74
C ALA A 74 18.75 -32.20 -26.91
N ALA A 75 19.20 -31.77 -28.09
CA ALA A 75 19.60 -30.39 -28.37
C ALA A 75 18.55 -29.33 -27.94
N PRO A 76 17.26 -29.41 -28.30
CA PRO A 76 16.26 -28.41 -27.88
C PRO A 76 16.10 -28.32 -26.37
N ALA A 77 16.11 -29.45 -25.64
CA ALA A 77 16.00 -29.45 -24.18
C ALA A 77 17.25 -28.86 -23.50
N ILE A 78 18.45 -29.12 -24.03
CA ILE A 78 19.69 -28.50 -23.53
C ILE A 78 19.63 -26.98 -23.70
N VAL A 79 19.21 -26.50 -24.87
CA VAL A 79 19.06 -25.05 -25.13
C VAL A 79 18.00 -24.45 -24.20
N ALA A 80 16.88 -25.15 -23.97
CA ALA A 80 15.85 -24.70 -23.03
C ALA A 80 16.42 -24.48 -21.61
N TRP A 81 17.21 -25.43 -21.11
CA TRP A 81 17.87 -25.30 -19.81
C TRP A 81 18.87 -24.15 -19.76
N LEU A 82 19.69 -23.97 -20.80
CA LEU A 82 20.64 -22.86 -20.87
C LEU A 82 19.93 -21.50 -20.85
N VAL A 83 18.85 -21.34 -21.62
CA VAL A 83 18.05 -20.11 -21.64
C VAL A 83 17.39 -19.88 -20.29
N TYR A 84 16.82 -20.92 -19.66
CA TYR A 84 16.22 -20.81 -18.32
C TYR A 84 17.23 -20.38 -17.27
N LEU A 85 18.42 -21.01 -17.23
CA LEU A 85 19.48 -20.66 -16.27
C LEU A 85 19.98 -19.23 -16.50
N ALA A 86 20.20 -18.84 -17.76
CA ALA A 86 20.60 -17.48 -18.10
C ALA A 86 19.55 -16.45 -17.67
N ALA A 87 18.26 -16.73 -17.90
CA ALA A 87 17.16 -15.88 -17.47
C ALA A 87 17.07 -15.79 -15.93
N PHE A 88 17.16 -16.92 -15.24
CA PHE A 88 17.09 -16.99 -13.78
C PHE A 88 18.25 -16.24 -13.11
N ILE A 89 19.48 -16.51 -13.54
CA ILE A 89 20.68 -15.81 -13.06
C ILE A 89 20.57 -14.32 -13.39
N GLY A 90 20.17 -13.98 -14.62
CA GLY A 90 19.97 -12.60 -15.04
C GLY A 90 19.01 -11.83 -14.13
N VAL A 91 17.89 -12.44 -13.73
CA VAL A 91 16.94 -11.83 -12.77
C VAL A 91 17.59 -11.63 -11.41
N VAL A 92 18.22 -12.67 -10.85
CA VAL A 92 18.87 -12.59 -9.53
C VAL A 92 19.96 -11.52 -9.51
N THR A 93 20.79 -11.46 -10.55
CA THR A 93 21.86 -10.46 -10.70
C THR A 93 21.29 -9.06 -10.88
N LEU A 94 20.24 -8.89 -11.69
CA LEU A 94 19.63 -7.57 -11.91
C LEU A 94 19.01 -7.03 -10.61
N VAL A 95 18.38 -7.90 -9.82
CA VAL A 95 17.87 -7.55 -8.49
C VAL A 95 19.00 -7.17 -7.54
N ALA A 96 20.12 -7.90 -7.56
CA ALA A 96 21.27 -7.59 -6.73
C ALA A 96 21.94 -6.26 -7.09
N ILE A 97 21.96 -5.87 -8.37
CA ILE A 97 22.65 -4.66 -8.86
C ILE A 97 21.75 -3.42 -8.87
N GLN A 98 20.51 -3.52 -9.37
CA GLN A 98 19.62 -2.38 -9.61
C GLN A 98 18.59 -2.14 -8.49
N GLY A 99 18.51 -3.02 -7.49
CA GLY A 99 17.50 -2.97 -6.43
C GLY A 99 16.08 -3.34 -6.91
N GLU A 100 15.05 -2.93 -6.16
CA GLU A 100 13.66 -3.39 -6.34
C GLU A 100 12.93 -2.90 -7.63
N ARG A 101 13.61 -2.44 -8.68
CA ARG A 101 12.99 -1.80 -9.85
C ARG A 101 13.26 -2.54 -11.16
N LEU A 102 12.36 -3.46 -11.53
CA LEU A 102 12.30 -4.04 -12.88
C LEU A 102 11.45 -3.18 -13.81
N THR A 103 12.01 -2.73 -14.94
CA THR A 103 11.27 -1.96 -15.97
C THR A 103 10.38 -2.88 -16.82
N GLY A 104 9.31 -2.31 -17.41
CA GLY A 104 8.35 -3.06 -18.25
C GLY A 104 8.98 -3.87 -19.40
N PRO A 105 9.87 -3.27 -20.21
CA PRO A 105 10.57 -4.00 -21.28
C PRO A 105 11.38 -5.21 -20.81
N VAL A 106 12.05 -5.11 -19.66
CA VAL A 106 12.83 -6.23 -19.09
C VAL A 106 11.92 -7.40 -18.74
N MET A 107 10.73 -7.12 -18.18
CA MET A 107 9.73 -8.15 -17.91
C MET A 107 9.23 -8.83 -19.19
N ILE A 108 8.97 -8.06 -20.25
CA ILE A 108 8.55 -8.62 -21.54
C ILE A 108 9.65 -9.52 -22.11
N GLY A 109 10.90 -9.07 -22.07
CA GLY A 109 12.05 -9.88 -22.51
C GLY A 109 12.20 -11.17 -21.70
N LEU A 110 11.99 -11.10 -20.39
CA LEU A 110 12.03 -12.27 -19.51
C LEU A 110 10.87 -13.23 -19.80
N CYS A 111 9.64 -12.74 -19.94
CA CYS A 111 8.50 -13.57 -20.32
C CYS A 111 8.70 -14.21 -21.69
N ALA A 112 9.29 -13.50 -22.65
CA ALA A 112 9.65 -14.05 -23.96
C ALA A 112 10.71 -15.15 -23.85
N ALA A 113 11.74 -14.96 -23.02
CA ALA A 113 12.75 -15.99 -22.76
C ALA A 113 12.12 -17.22 -22.09
N LEU A 114 11.27 -17.05 -21.08
CA LEU A 114 10.57 -18.16 -20.43
C LEU A 114 9.59 -18.87 -21.37
N ALA A 115 8.90 -18.14 -22.24
CA ALA A 115 8.04 -18.74 -23.26
C ALA A 115 8.87 -19.57 -24.27
N LEU A 116 10.04 -19.06 -24.67
CA LEU A 116 10.98 -19.79 -25.54
C LEU A 116 11.44 -21.10 -24.87
N VAL A 117 11.74 -21.07 -23.56
CA VAL A 117 12.07 -22.29 -22.79
C VAL A 117 10.96 -23.32 -22.89
N VAL A 118 9.69 -22.92 -22.67
CA VAL A 118 8.55 -23.84 -22.75
C VAL A 118 8.41 -24.44 -24.16
N VAL A 119 8.52 -23.61 -25.20
CA VAL A 119 8.42 -24.07 -26.60
C VAL A 119 9.53 -25.06 -26.95
N LEU A 120 10.77 -24.77 -26.56
CA LEU A 120 11.91 -25.66 -26.81
C LEU A 120 11.78 -26.99 -26.06
N ASP A 121 11.33 -26.96 -24.80
CA ASP A 121 11.06 -28.16 -24.01
C ASP A 121 9.98 -29.02 -24.67
N PHE A 122 8.90 -28.40 -25.17
CA PHE A 122 7.83 -29.10 -25.88
C PHE A 122 8.29 -29.73 -27.20
N ILE A 123 9.15 -29.05 -27.98
CA ILE A 123 9.73 -29.62 -29.19
C ILE A 123 10.56 -30.88 -28.85
N ALA A 124 11.30 -30.86 -27.75
CA ALA A 124 12.14 -31.97 -27.32
C ALA A 124 11.32 -33.20 -26.89
N ILE A 125 10.20 -32.98 -26.19
CA ILE A 125 9.36 -34.06 -25.65
C ILE A 125 8.22 -34.48 -26.59
N TRP A 126 7.99 -33.75 -27.69
CA TRP A 126 6.90 -34.04 -28.63
C TRP A 126 6.83 -35.52 -29.07
N PRO A 127 7.96 -36.17 -29.45
CA PRO A 127 7.91 -37.57 -29.89
C PRO A 127 7.67 -38.58 -28.75
N LEU A 128 7.81 -38.16 -27.49
CA LEU A 128 7.68 -39.03 -26.32
C LEU A 128 6.24 -39.20 -25.85
N HIS A 129 5.29 -38.38 -26.34
CA HIS A 129 3.85 -38.47 -26.07
C HIS A 129 3.49 -38.55 -24.57
N ASN A 130 4.33 -37.99 -23.69
CA ASN A 130 4.08 -37.96 -22.25
C ASN A 130 4.73 -36.72 -21.61
N VAL A 131 3.97 -35.64 -21.54
CA VAL A 131 4.43 -34.36 -20.95
C VAL A 131 4.80 -34.55 -19.48
N GLY A 132 3.93 -35.20 -18.71
CA GLY A 132 4.11 -35.40 -17.27
C GLY A 132 5.36 -36.18 -16.85
N ALA A 133 5.93 -37.01 -17.75
CA ALA A 133 7.14 -37.77 -17.48
C ALA A 133 8.43 -37.08 -17.91
N TYR A 134 8.39 -36.27 -18.96
CA TYR A 134 9.60 -35.75 -19.60
C TYR A 134 9.72 -34.22 -19.59
N ALA A 135 8.62 -33.49 -19.36
CA ALA A 135 8.70 -32.03 -19.22
C ALA A 135 9.55 -31.68 -17.99
N THR A 136 10.59 -30.87 -18.17
CA THR A 136 11.49 -30.50 -17.07
C THR A 136 11.71 -29.00 -17.04
N ALA A 137 12.21 -28.43 -18.13
CA ALA A 137 12.48 -27.01 -18.20
C ALA A 137 11.19 -26.18 -18.13
N SER A 138 10.11 -26.64 -18.79
CA SER A 138 8.79 -25.98 -18.76
C SER A 138 8.14 -25.99 -17.37
N ILE A 139 8.39 -27.01 -16.54
CA ILE A 139 7.93 -27.03 -15.14
C ILE A 139 8.72 -25.99 -14.33
N SER A 140 10.04 -25.95 -14.50
CA SER A 140 10.90 -25.00 -13.80
C SER A 140 10.59 -23.53 -14.13
N VAL A 141 10.04 -23.24 -15.31
CA VAL A 141 9.56 -21.88 -15.67
C VAL A 141 8.57 -21.31 -14.66
N GLY A 142 7.66 -22.14 -14.12
CA GLY A 142 6.73 -21.70 -13.08
C GLY A 142 7.42 -21.20 -11.81
N PHE A 143 8.53 -21.85 -11.44
CA PHE A 143 9.36 -21.45 -10.31
C PHE A 143 10.25 -20.25 -10.64
N GLY A 144 10.65 -20.10 -11.90
CA GLY A 144 11.36 -18.91 -12.39
C GLY A 144 10.58 -17.60 -12.24
N LEU A 145 9.25 -17.68 -12.05
CA LEU A 145 8.42 -16.51 -11.73
C LEU A 145 8.49 -16.09 -10.25
N LEU A 146 8.91 -16.97 -9.34
CA LEU A 146 8.91 -16.71 -7.89
C LEU A 146 9.75 -15.49 -7.47
N PRO A 147 10.99 -15.29 -7.99
CA PRO A 147 11.79 -14.11 -7.66
C PRO A 147 11.12 -12.77 -8.08
N LEU A 148 10.21 -12.81 -9.05
CA LEU A 148 9.56 -11.61 -9.59
C LEU A 148 8.37 -11.15 -8.75
N ILE A 149 7.89 -11.99 -7.82
CA ILE A 149 6.67 -11.75 -7.04
C ILE A 149 6.77 -10.48 -6.19
N THR A 150 7.97 -10.16 -5.70
CA THR A 150 8.21 -8.95 -4.90
C THR A 150 8.53 -7.73 -5.74
N LEU A 151 8.65 -7.84 -7.06
CA LEU A 151 9.16 -6.76 -7.91
C LEU A 151 8.14 -6.26 -8.92
N ARG A 152 7.17 -7.12 -9.30
CA ARG A 152 6.22 -6.85 -10.37
C ARG A 152 4.78 -6.86 -9.87
N PRO A 153 3.87 -6.18 -10.59
CA PRO A 153 2.46 -6.18 -10.22
C PRO A 153 1.87 -7.58 -10.36
N ALA A 154 1.00 -7.89 -9.39
CA ALA A 154 0.11 -9.04 -9.33
C ALA A 154 -0.40 -9.56 -10.67
N ARG A 155 -0.96 -8.66 -11.50
CA ARG A 155 -1.64 -9.02 -12.74
C ARG A 155 -0.70 -9.63 -13.76
N GLU A 156 0.50 -9.09 -13.90
CA GLU A 156 1.46 -9.62 -14.87
C GLU A 156 1.87 -11.06 -14.54
N LEU A 157 2.06 -11.35 -13.25
CA LEU A 157 2.41 -12.68 -12.78
C LEU A 157 1.23 -13.66 -12.91
N ILE A 158 0.01 -13.20 -12.65
CA ILE A 158 -1.20 -14.00 -12.89
C ILE A 158 -1.35 -14.31 -14.38
N ILE A 159 -1.13 -13.34 -15.26
CA ILE A 159 -1.20 -13.53 -16.72
C ILE A 159 -0.12 -14.51 -17.18
N ALA A 160 1.12 -14.36 -16.72
CA ALA A 160 2.22 -15.27 -17.06
C ALA A 160 1.95 -16.70 -16.56
N THR A 161 1.47 -16.84 -15.33
CA THR A 161 1.11 -18.14 -14.73
C THR A 161 -0.07 -18.79 -15.47
N ALA A 162 -1.07 -18.01 -15.85
CA ALA A 162 -2.22 -18.48 -16.63
C ALA A 162 -1.79 -18.89 -18.05
N ALA A 163 -0.91 -18.14 -18.70
CA ALA A 163 -0.34 -18.50 -20.00
C ALA A 163 0.45 -19.82 -19.92
N LEU A 164 1.28 -20.00 -18.89
CA LEU A 164 1.97 -21.27 -18.64
C LEU A 164 0.99 -22.44 -18.46
N PHE A 165 -0.07 -22.25 -17.67
CA PHE A 165 -1.12 -23.25 -17.48
C PHE A 165 -1.78 -23.63 -18.81
N VAL A 166 -2.17 -22.66 -19.62
CA VAL A 166 -2.80 -22.90 -20.93
C VAL A 166 -1.85 -23.64 -21.87
N LEU A 167 -0.57 -23.27 -21.90
CA LEU A 167 0.45 -23.94 -22.72
C LEU A 167 0.64 -25.40 -22.30
N LEU A 168 0.76 -25.69 -21.00
CA LEU A 168 0.91 -27.05 -20.49
C LEU A 168 -0.34 -27.90 -20.76
N VAL A 169 -1.54 -27.38 -20.48
CA VAL A 169 -2.80 -28.08 -20.76
C VAL A 169 -2.94 -28.35 -22.26
N GLY A 170 -2.64 -27.36 -23.10
CA GLY A 170 -2.66 -27.53 -24.56
C GLY A 170 -1.70 -28.62 -25.03
N ALA A 171 -0.46 -28.63 -24.51
CA ALA A 171 0.52 -29.66 -24.84
C ALA A 171 0.06 -31.07 -24.41
N VAL A 172 -0.51 -31.21 -23.22
CA VAL A 172 -1.05 -32.48 -22.73
C VAL A 172 -2.16 -32.99 -23.65
N ILE A 173 -3.12 -32.14 -24.02
CA ILE A 173 -4.24 -32.51 -24.89
C ILE A 173 -3.77 -32.90 -26.29
N LEU A 174 -2.75 -32.23 -26.83
CA LEU A 174 -2.24 -32.45 -28.19
C LEU A 174 -1.36 -33.70 -28.32
N THR A 175 -0.62 -34.07 -27.27
CA THR A 175 0.46 -35.05 -27.38
C THR A 175 0.26 -36.30 -26.54
N THR A 176 -0.44 -36.22 -25.41
CA THR A 176 -0.45 -37.29 -24.41
C THR A 176 -1.78 -38.04 -24.41
N PRO A 177 -1.80 -39.38 -24.61
CA PRO A 177 -3.02 -40.16 -24.46
C PRO A 177 -3.48 -40.13 -23.00
N ILE A 178 -4.75 -39.78 -22.78
CA ILE A 178 -5.34 -39.61 -21.45
C ILE A 178 -5.91 -40.96 -20.98
N ASP A 179 -5.10 -41.70 -20.24
CA ASP A 179 -5.45 -42.98 -19.65
C ASP A 179 -5.35 -42.94 -18.12
N ARG A 180 -5.87 -43.96 -17.42
CA ARG A 180 -5.80 -44.05 -15.95
C ARG A 180 -4.38 -44.00 -15.38
N VAL A 181 -3.37 -44.32 -16.19
CA VAL A 181 -1.95 -44.33 -15.81
C VAL A 181 -1.31 -42.95 -16.00
N THR A 182 -1.57 -42.28 -17.12
CA THR A 182 -0.92 -41.00 -17.47
C THR A 182 -1.61 -39.81 -16.82
N PHE A 183 -2.94 -39.87 -16.62
CA PHE A 183 -3.73 -38.75 -16.11
C PHE A 183 -3.25 -38.21 -14.74
N PRO A 184 -2.99 -39.03 -13.70
CA PRO A 184 -2.51 -38.51 -12.42
C PRO A 184 -1.17 -37.79 -12.54
N GLN A 185 -0.28 -38.27 -13.41
CA GLN A 185 1.03 -37.69 -13.64
C GLN A 185 0.92 -36.32 -14.33
N GLN A 186 0.04 -36.17 -15.32
CA GLN A 186 -0.20 -34.86 -15.97
C GLN A 186 -0.72 -33.82 -14.97
N VAL A 187 -1.70 -34.21 -14.14
CA VAL A 187 -2.27 -33.32 -13.12
C VAL A 187 -1.21 -32.91 -12.10
N ALA A 188 -0.39 -33.84 -11.63
CA ALA A 188 0.69 -33.55 -10.68
C ALA A 188 1.72 -32.58 -11.28
N THR A 189 2.12 -32.79 -12.54
CA THR A 189 3.08 -31.94 -13.23
C THR A 189 2.56 -30.52 -13.47
N ILE A 190 1.31 -30.38 -13.92
CA ILE A 190 0.68 -29.06 -14.10
C ILE A 190 0.53 -28.36 -12.74
N ALA A 191 0.10 -29.10 -11.70
CA ALA A 191 -0.03 -28.55 -10.35
C ALA A 191 1.31 -28.06 -9.81
N LEU A 192 2.39 -28.84 -10.02
CA LEU A 192 3.74 -28.48 -9.60
C LEU A 192 4.25 -27.22 -10.29
N ALA A 193 3.96 -27.04 -11.58
CA ALA A 193 4.37 -25.84 -12.33
C ALA A 193 3.58 -24.58 -11.94
N VAL A 194 2.28 -24.71 -11.66
CA VAL A 194 1.35 -23.58 -11.58
C VAL A 194 0.99 -23.17 -10.15
N LEU A 195 0.84 -24.12 -9.22
CA LEU A 195 0.42 -23.81 -7.86
C LEU A 195 1.44 -22.97 -7.09
N PRO A 196 2.76 -23.25 -7.12
CA PRO A 196 3.74 -22.45 -6.38
C PRO A 196 3.71 -20.95 -6.75
N PRO A 197 3.80 -20.54 -8.03
CA PRO A 197 3.71 -19.12 -8.38
C PRO A 197 2.33 -18.53 -8.09
N ALA A 198 1.24 -19.27 -8.25
CA ALA A 198 -0.11 -18.77 -7.93
C ALA A 198 -0.30 -18.50 -6.42
N ILE A 199 0.10 -19.44 -5.57
CA ILE A 199 0.01 -19.33 -4.11
C ILE A 199 0.91 -18.21 -3.61
N ALA A 200 2.17 -18.17 -4.05
CA ALA A 200 3.10 -17.14 -3.64
C ALA A 200 2.64 -15.75 -4.08
N THR A 201 2.11 -15.62 -5.30
CA THR A 201 1.53 -14.37 -5.82
C THR A 201 0.33 -13.92 -4.98
N TYR A 202 -0.58 -14.84 -4.61
CA TYR A 202 -1.70 -14.54 -3.73
C TYR A 202 -1.25 -14.10 -2.33
N ALA A 203 -0.34 -14.86 -1.71
CA ALA A 203 0.15 -14.59 -0.36
C ALA A 203 0.84 -13.21 -0.26
N VAL A 204 1.75 -12.89 -1.18
CA VAL A 204 2.47 -11.61 -1.16
C VAL A 204 1.53 -10.44 -1.39
N GLN A 205 0.54 -10.56 -2.28
CA GLN A 205 -0.46 -9.51 -2.47
C GLN A 205 -1.30 -9.27 -1.21
N ARG A 206 -1.70 -10.34 -0.52
CA ARG A 206 -2.46 -10.22 0.73
C ARG A 206 -1.62 -9.55 1.82
N PHE A 207 -0.36 -9.95 1.95
CA PHE A 207 0.58 -9.37 2.89
C PHE A 207 0.83 -7.88 2.62
N ARG A 208 1.04 -7.50 1.35
CA ARG A 208 1.19 -6.09 0.95
C ARG A 208 -0.01 -5.23 1.29
N GLY A 209 -1.22 -5.72 0.96
CA GLY A 209 -2.44 -5.01 1.28
C GLY A 209 -2.63 -4.82 2.79
N MET A 210 -2.26 -5.81 3.59
CA MET A 210 -2.28 -5.73 5.05
C MET A 210 -1.28 -4.70 5.58
N ILE A 211 -0.02 -4.75 5.12
CA ILE A 211 1.01 -3.78 5.54
C ILE A 211 0.60 -2.35 5.20
N GLN A 212 0.02 -2.10 4.02
CA GLN A 212 -0.41 -0.75 3.64
C GLN A 212 -1.48 -0.20 4.59
N ILE A 213 -2.44 -1.03 4.99
CA ILE A 213 -3.48 -0.64 5.94
C ILE A 213 -2.85 -0.36 7.31
N GLU A 214 -1.89 -1.18 7.74
CA GLU A 214 -1.24 -1.01 9.04
C GLU A 214 -0.28 0.19 9.05
N LEU A 215 0.47 0.45 7.97
CA LEU A 215 1.30 1.64 7.83
C LEU A 215 0.45 2.91 7.82
N ASP A 216 -0.67 2.93 7.09
CA ASP A 216 -1.60 4.05 7.12
C ASP A 216 -2.17 4.25 8.53
N ARG A 217 -2.51 3.16 9.23
CA ARG A 217 -2.94 3.22 10.63
C ARG A 217 -1.86 3.80 11.55
N VAL A 218 -0.61 3.38 11.43
CA VAL A 218 0.52 3.88 12.24
C VAL A 218 0.80 5.35 11.94
N LEU A 219 0.78 5.76 10.67
CA LEU A 219 0.89 7.17 10.28
C LEU A 219 -0.19 8.00 10.95
N VAL A 220 -1.44 7.53 10.90
CA VAL A 220 -2.55 8.23 11.52
C VAL A 220 -2.43 8.22 13.06
N GLN A 221 -1.99 7.13 13.68
CA GLN A 221 -1.74 7.10 15.12
C GLN A 221 -0.63 8.06 15.55
N SER A 222 0.37 8.33 14.69
CA SER A 222 1.39 9.33 14.98
C SER A 222 0.85 10.77 15.04
N THR A 223 -0.31 11.05 14.44
CA THR A 223 -0.99 12.36 14.58
C THR A 223 -1.69 12.53 15.93
N VAL A 224 -2.00 11.44 16.65
CA VAL A 224 -2.65 11.50 17.96
C VAL A 224 -1.78 12.22 18.99
N THR A 225 -0.46 11.99 18.91
CA THR A 225 0.54 12.60 19.78
C THR A 225 0.95 14.01 19.34
N GLN A 226 0.48 14.51 18.19
CA GLN A 226 0.80 15.86 17.73
C GLN A 226 0.15 16.93 18.63
N PRO A 227 0.74 18.15 18.69
CA PRO A 227 0.15 19.29 19.39
C PRO A 227 -1.29 19.60 18.91
N ARG A 228 -2.07 20.33 19.73
CA ARG A 228 -3.51 20.63 19.46
C ARG A 228 -3.76 21.17 18.04
N PHE A 229 -2.84 22.03 17.62
CA PHE A 229 -2.74 22.60 16.29
C PHE A 229 -1.38 22.16 15.77
N ALA A 230 -1.39 21.49 14.63
CA ALA A 230 -0.17 21.03 13.98
C ALA A 230 -0.28 21.39 12.52
N VAL A 231 0.87 21.66 11.91
CA VAL A 231 0.97 21.76 10.47
C VAL A 231 1.08 20.33 9.95
N GLY A 232 0.31 19.97 8.93
CA GLY A 232 0.35 18.63 8.33
C GLY A 232 1.76 18.24 7.91
N MET A 233 2.09 16.94 7.83
CA MET A 233 3.46 16.47 7.63
C MET A 233 4.13 17.10 6.40
N LEU A 234 3.35 17.36 5.34
CA LEU A 234 3.82 18.03 4.13
C LEU A 234 4.04 19.54 4.29
N ALA A 235 3.14 20.22 4.99
CA ALA A 235 3.29 21.65 5.24
C ALA A 235 4.35 21.91 6.33
N SER A 236 4.64 20.92 7.17
CA SER A 236 5.77 20.93 8.11
C SER A 236 7.12 20.89 7.38
N ASP A 237 7.24 20.09 6.31
CA ASP A 237 8.44 20.08 5.45
C ASP A 237 8.59 21.42 4.69
N GLU A 238 7.47 21.99 4.23
CA GLU A 238 7.47 23.29 3.54
C GLU A 238 7.82 24.43 4.50
N LEU A 239 7.27 24.42 5.71
CA LEU A 239 7.63 25.35 6.79
C LEU A 239 9.11 25.22 7.16
N ALA A 240 9.64 24.00 7.32
CA ALA A 240 11.06 23.78 7.61
C ALA A 240 11.97 24.28 6.48
N ARG A 241 11.54 24.16 5.23
CA ARG A 241 12.27 24.70 4.08
C ARG A 241 12.24 26.23 4.05
N LEU A 242 11.09 26.85 4.35
CA LEU A 242 10.95 28.30 4.45
C LEU A 242 11.76 28.86 5.62
N ASP A 243 11.76 28.16 6.75
CA ASP A 243 12.54 28.50 7.94
C ASP A 243 14.04 28.45 7.65
N LEU A 244 14.52 27.38 7.02
CA LEU A 244 15.92 27.28 6.58
C LEU A 244 16.29 28.39 5.56
N ALA A 245 15.37 28.78 4.68
CA ALA A 245 15.61 29.88 3.74
C ALA A 245 15.68 31.24 4.45
N ALA A 246 14.85 31.45 5.47
CA ALA A 246 14.89 32.64 6.31
C ALA A 246 16.17 32.67 7.17
N GLU A 247 16.56 31.56 7.78
CA GLU A 247 17.78 31.42 8.58
C GLU A 247 19.02 31.75 7.72
N LYS A 248 19.13 31.19 6.51
CA LYS A 248 20.22 31.52 5.58
C LYS A 248 20.28 32.99 5.19
N LEU A 249 19.12 33.63 5.02
CA LEU A 249 19.06 35.06 4.70
C LEU A 249 19.51 35.90 5.90
N LEU A 250 19.10 35.54 7.12
CA LEU A 250 19.51 36.21 8.36
C LEU A 250 21.00 35.99 8.64
N ASP A 251 21.51 34.78 8.46
CA ASP A 251 22.93 34.44 8.60
C ASP A 251 23.79 35.22 7.59
N GLY A 252 23.33 35.35 6.34
CA GLY A 252 24.02 36.14 5.32
C GLY A 252 24.13 37.63 5.70
N VAL A 253 23.12 38.19 6.37
CA VAL A 253 23.20 39.55 6.92
C VAL A 253 24.11 39.61 8.15
N ALA A 254 24.07 38.61 9.03
CA ALA A 254 24.85 38.57 10.26
C ALA A 254 26.36 38.43 10.02
N VAL A 255 26.76 37.63 9.02
CA VAL A 255 28.17 37.44 8.61
C VAL A 255 28.70 38.60 7.76
N GLY A 256 27.79 39.45 7.24
CA GLY A 256 28.14 40.61 6.41
C GLY A 256 28.27 40.32 4.92
N ASP A 257 27.94 39.10 4.48
CA ASP A 257 27.87 38.72 3.05
C ASP A 257 26.76 39.49 2.32
N ILE A 258 25.67 39.83 3.02
CA ILE A 258 24.59 40.66 2.51
C ILE A 258 24.71 42.05 3.17
N PRO A 259 25.19 43.07 2.44
CA PRO A 259 25.37 44.40 3.01
C PRO A 259 24.04 45.06 3.34
N LEU A 260 24.03 45.84 4.42
CA LEU A 260 22.93 46.75 4.76
C LEU A 260 23.27 48.16 4.25
N PRO A 261 22.32 48.89 3.64
CA PRO A 261 20.91 48.56 3.43
C PRO A 261 20.69 47.46 2.38
N LEU A 262 19.66 46.63 2.58
CA LEU A 262 19.33 45.52 1.68
C LEU A 262 19.08 46.01 0.25
N GLU A 263 19.65 45.31 -0.72
CA GLU A 263 19.34 45.51 -2.13
C GLU A 263 17.84 45.25 -2.39
N PRO A 264 17.16 46.04 -3.26
CA PRO A 264 15.72 45.92 -3.49
C PRO A 264 15.23 44.49 -3.84
N GLN A 265 16.05 43.69 -4.54
CA GLN A 265 15.71 42.30 -4.88
C GLN A 265 15.73 41.37 -3.64
N VAL A 266 16.72 41.53 -2.77
CA VAL A 266 16.83 40.77 -1.52
C VAL A 266 15.73 41.18 -0.55
N ALA A 267 15.44 42.47 -0.45
CA ALA A 267 14.34 43.00 0.35
C ALA A 267 12.97 42.45 -0.11
N SER A 268 12.73 42.37 -1.42
CA SER A 268 11.52 41.75 -1.97
C SER A 268 11.41 40.26 -1.63
N THR A 269 12.53 39.53 -1.66
CA THR A 269 12.57 38.09 -1.35
C THR A 269 12.33 37.84 0.14
N ALA A 270 12.90 38.67 1.01
CA ALA A 270 12.63 38.64 2.44
C ALA A 270 11.15 38.93 2.74
N ALA A 271 10.54 39.89 2.05
CA ALA A 271 9.12 40.21 2.20
C ALA A 271 8.20 39.05 1.76
N SER A 272 8.53 38.35 0.66
CA SER A 272 7.77 37.18 0.23
C SER A 272 7.91 36.01 1.20
N LEU A 273 9.13 35.70 1.64
CA LEU A 273 9.39 34.66 2.66
C LEU A 273 8.62 34.92 3.96
N ALA A 274 8.64 36.17 4.46
CA ALA A 274 7.91 36.56 5.65
C ALA A 274 6.38 36.41 5.48
N THR A 275 5.87 36.71 4.29
CA THR A 275 4.44 36.56 3.97
C THR A 275 4.05 35.08 3.92
N GLU A 276 4.84 34.24 3.26
CA GLU A 276 4.60 32.79 3.17
C GLU A 276 4.68 32.09 4.52
N LEU A 277 5.68 32.41 5.35
CA LEU A 277 5.79 31.92 6.73
C LEU A 277 4.57 32.33 7.56
N ARG A 278 4.13 33.59 7.45
CA ARG A 278 2.95 34.08 8.17
C ARG A 278 1.69 33.33 7.75
N LEU A 279 1.50 33.08 6.46
CA LEU A 279 0.35 32.33 5.96
C LEU A 279 0.35 30.88 6.48
N HIS A 280 1.48 30.19 6.41
CA HIS A 280 1.62 28.82 6.90
C HIS A 280 1.40 28.71 8.42
N LEU A 281 1.90 29.69 9.20
CA LEU A 281 1.65 29.73 10.65
C LEU A 281 0.18 30.03 10.99
N ILE A 282 -0.52 30.80 10.15
CA ILE A 282 -1.97 31.05 10.32
C ILE A 282 -2.78 29.79 9.97
N GLU A 283 -2.43 29.11 8.87
CA GLU A 283 -3.07 27.85 8.45
C GLU A 283 -2.86 26.75 9.50
N GLY A 284 -1.63 26.62 10.02
CA GLY A 284 -1.30 25.71 11.11
C GLY A 284 -2.08 25.93 12.40
N ARG A 285 -2.70 27.11 12.61
CA ARG A 285 -3.59 27.40 13.75
C ARG A 285 -5.06 27.09 13.51
N ARG A 286 -5.45 26.75 12.29
CA ARG A 286 -6.85 26.43 11.93
C ARG A 286 -7.06 24.92 11.81
N GLU A 287 -6.04 24.19 11.39
CA GLU A 287 -6.09 22.75 11.18
C GLU A 287 -5.76 21.99 12.48
N THR A 288 -6.59 20.99 12.79
CA THR A 288 -6.42 20.13 13.98
C THR A 288 -5.76 18.81 13.61
N TRP A 289 -5.22 18.09 14.60
CA TRP A 289 -4.68 16.74 14.41
C TRP A 289 -5.66 15.82 13.65
N LEU A 290 -6.97 15.95 13.90
CA LEU A 290 -8.01 15.13 13.28
C LEU A 290 -8.21 15.47 11.80
N TYR A 291 -8.01 16.72 11.43
CA TYR A 291 -8.02 17.14 10.03
C TYR A 291 -6.86 16.49 9.26
N HIS A 292 -5.65 16.50 9.82
CA HIS A 292 -4.48 15.85 9.21
C HIS A 292 -4.63 14.32 9.18
N ALA A 293 -5.05 13.72 10.28
CA ALA A 293 -5.37 12.29 10.37
C ALA A 293 -6.30 11.81 9.25
N VAL A 294 -7.34 12.59 8.93
CA VAL A 294 -8.32 12.25 7.90
C VAL A 294 -7.81 12.58 6.49
N THR A 295 -7.20 13.75 6.28
CA THR A 295 -6.82 14.23 4.94
C THR A 295 -5.54 13.58 4.41
N GLU A 296 -4.59 13.24 5.28
CA GLU A 296 -3.32 12.60 4.92
C GLU A 296 -3.45 11.08 4.79
N SER A 297 -4.44 10.47 5.45
CA SER A 297 -4.72 9.04 5.35
C SER A 297 -5.33 8.68 3.99
N GLU A 298 -4.74 7.70 3.32
CA GLU A 298 -5.33 7.15 2.10
C GLU A 298 -6.63 6.39 2.38
N TYR A 299 -6.76 5.84 3.59
CA TYR A 299 -7.90 5.04 4.02
C TYR A 299 -9.09 5.90 4.46
N LEU A 300 -8.85 6.85 5.38
CA LEU A 300 -9.86 7.71 5.96
C LEU A 300 -10.29 8.81 4.98
N GLY A 301 -9.35 9.45 4.27
CA GLY A 301 -9.65 10.62 3.43
C GLY A 301 -10.62 10.36 2.28
N ARG A 302 -10.82 9.10 1.90
CA ARG A 302 -11.79 8.70 0.85
C ARG A 302 -13.19 8.47 1.38
N ALA A 303 -13.34 8.16 2.65
CA ALA A 303 -14.60 7.67 3.21
C ALA A 303 -15.11 8.50 4.39
N VAL A 304 -14.25 9.30 5.03
CA VAL A 304 -14.59 10.17 6.13
C VAL A 304 -14.74 11.61 5.64
N LYS A 305 -15.86 12.24 5.97
CA LYS A 305 -16.06 13.68 5.82
C LYS A 305 -15.97 14.30 7.21
N LEU A 306 -15.03 15.22 7.40
CA LEU A 306 -14.83 15.92 8.66
C LEU A 306 -15.45 17.32 8.60
N ALA A 307 -16.19 17.71 9.64
CA ALA A 307 -16.67 19.05 9.88
C ALA A 307 -16.30 19.45 11.33
N ASP A 308 -15.30 20.32 11.48
CA ASP A 308 -14.84 20.85 12.78
C ASP A 308 -14.63 22.38 12.68
N PRO A 309 -15.72 23.17 12.57
CA PRO A 309 -15.63 24.61 12.31
C PRO A 309 -15.01 25.42 13.45
N SER A 310 -15.04 24.88 14.68
CA SER A 310 -14.49 25.52 15.89
C SER A 310 -13.19 24.87 16.36
N SER A 311 -12.59 23.98 15.56
CA SER A 311 -11.35 23.27 15.88
C SER A 311 -11.37 22.57 17.25
N LEU A 312 -12.54 22.06 17.68
CA LEU A 312 -12.74 21.45 19.00
C LEU A 312 -11.99 20.13 19.13
N ALA A 313 -11.65 19.47 18.01
CA ALA A 313 -10.83 18.26 18.03
C ALA A 313 -9.49 18.50 18.77
N GLY A 314 -8.93 19.72 18.68
CA GLY A 314 -7.68 20.07 19.34
C GLY A 314 -7.75 19.99 20.87
N LEU A 315 -8.94 20.12 21.47
CA LEU A 315 -9.10 20.09 22.92
C LEU A 315 -8.99 18.67 23.51
N LEU A 316 -9.38 17.65 22.74
CA LEU A 316 -9.43 16.25 23.17
C LEU A 316 -8.10 15.77 23.78
N THR A 317 -8.17 14.96 24.83
CA THR A 317 -6.99 14.35 25.47
C THR A 317 -6.40 13.24 24.57
N PRO A 318 -5.10 12.90 24.71
CA PRO A 318 -4.47 11.87 23.88
C PRO A 318 -5.23 10.52 23.85
N GLU A 319 -5.80 10.11 24.99
CA GLU A 319 -6.61 8.88 25.07
C GLU A 319 -7.92 8.99 24.27
N GLN A 320 -8.61 10.13 24.36
CA GLN A 320 -9.84 10.39 23.61
C GLN A 320 -9.58 10.49 22.11
N ARG A 321 -8.44 11.07 21.72
CA ARG A 321 -7.99 11.15 20.32
C ARG A 321 -7.75 9.77 19.73
N ASP A 322 -7.00 8.90 20.41
CA ASP A 322 -6.76 7.50 19.99
C ASP A 322 -8.08 6.72 19.92
N GLY A 323 -8.92 6.84 20.96
CA GLY A 323 -10.24 6.20 21.00
C GLY A 323 -11.14 6.59 19.83
N LEU A 324 -11.20 7.89 19.50
CA LEU A 324 -12.02 8.42 18.41
C LEU A 324 -11.52 7.91 17.07
N LEU A 325 -10.21 7.97 16.85
CA LEU A 325 -9.60 7.52 15.63
C LEU A 325 -9.77 6.03 15.41
N GLN A 326 -9.51 5.22 16.45
CA GLN A 326 -9.70 3.78 16.41
C GLN A 326 -11.17 3.41 16.18
N ALA A 327 -12.11 4.12 16.80
CA ALA A 327 -13.54 3.90 16.59
C ALA A 327 -13.94 4.18 15.13
N VAL A 328 -13.53 5.32 14.55
CA VAL A 328 -13.80 5.66 13.15
C VAL A 328 -13.18 4.64 12.21
N TRP A 329 -11.96 4.19 12.48
CA TRP A 329 -11.27 3.17 11.70
C TRP A 329 -12.02 1.83 11.72
N LEU A 330 -12.41 1.36 12.91
CA LEU A 330 -13.12 0.10 13.10
C LEU A 330 -14.54 0.14 12.52
N LEU A 331 -15.24 1.28 12.63
CA LEU A 331 -16.55 1.50 12.01
C LEU A 331 -16.48 1.35 10.49
N LEU A 332 -15.40 1.86 9.88
CA LEU A 332 -15.19 1.76 8.44
C LEU A 332 -14.91 0.32 7.96
N GLY A 333 -14.60 -0.59 8.89
CA GLY A 333 -14.44 -2.02 8.68
C GLY A 333 -13.26 -2.38 7.78
N ASP A 334 -13.21 -3.60 7.27
CA ASP A 334 -12.23 -4.01 6.24
C ASP A 334 -12.73 -3.56 4.85
N ARG A 335 -11.82 -3.04 4.02
CA ARG A 335 -12.12 -2.49 2.70
C ARG A 335 -12.84 -3.48 1.78
N ARG A 336 -12.65 -4.80 1.98
CA ARG A 336 -13.25 -5.86 1.15
C ARG A 336 -14.69 -6.20 1.51
N THR A 337 -15.05 -6.09 2.78
CA THR A 337 -16.41 -6.35 3.28
C THR A 337 -17.25 -5.08 3.34
N ARG A 338 -16.62 -3.93 3.14
CA ARG A 338 -17.27 -2.62 3.04
C ARG A 338 -18.27 -2.62 1.88
N ALA A 339 -19.51 -2.24 2.19
CA ALA A 339 -20.52 -2.03 1.16
C ALA A 339 -20.12 -0.83 0.27
N ALA A 340 -20.44 -0.90 -1.02
CA ALA A 340 -20.22 0.22 -1.92
C ALA A 340 -21.00 1.45 -1.40
N GLY A 341 -20.31 2.58 -1.22
CA GLY A 341 -20.92 3.82 -0.72
C GLY A 341 -20.90 3.99 0.82
N THR A 342 -20.22 3.13 1.56
CA THR A 342 -19.99 3.37 3.00
C THR A 342 -19.14 4.62 3.21
N SER A 343 -19.70 5.58 3.94
CA SER A 343 -19.03 6.82 4.33
C SER A 343 -19.39 7.19 5.77
N ILE A 344 -18.50 7.89 6.44
CA ILE A 344 -18.71 8.40 7.80
C ILE A 344 -18.62 9.92 7.71
N THR A 345 -19.61 10.62 8.25
CA THR A 345 -19.53 12.07 8.45
C THR A 345 -19.34 12.31 9.93
N LEU A 346 -18.18 12.88 10.26
CA LEU A 346 -17.76 13.22 11.62
C LEU A 346 -17.91 14.73 11.80
N THR A 347 -18.77 15.13 12.72
CA THR A 347 -19.03 16.54 13.03
C THR A 347 -18.66 16.82 14.48
N LEU A 348 -17.77 17.77 14.71
CA LEU A 348 -17.42 18.29 16.02
C LEU A 348 -17.91 19.73 16.10
N GLY A 349 -18.73 20.05 17.09
CA GLY A 349 -19.34 21.37 17.18
C GLY A 349 -20.67 21.32 17.92
N PRO A 350 -21.24 22.47 18.32
CA PRO A 350 -22.48 22.52 19.06
C PRO A 350 -23.64 21.94 18.25
N ILE A 351 -23.90 20.64 18.43
CA ILE A 351 -24.97 19.90 17.78
C ILE A 351 -26.22 20.06 18.65
N GLY A 352 -26.97 21.12 18.37
CA GLY A 352 -28.25 21.37 19.03
C GLY A 352 -28.14 22.05 20.40
N THR A 353 -29.06 22.96 20.64
CA THR A 353 -29.27 23.74 21.85
C THR A 353 -29.22 22.90 23.13
N SER A 354 -28.10 22.96 23.85
CA SER A 354 -28.06 22.75 25.29
C SER A 354 -27.07 23.73 25.88
N ASN A 355 -27.56 24.60 26.77
CA ASN A 355 -26.82 25.64 27.50
C ASN A 355 -25.80 25.07 28.51
N SER A 356 -25.03 24.04 28.17
CA SER A 356 -24.13 23.36 29.11
C SER A 356 -22.69 23.30 28.63
N ILE A 357 -22.18 24.38 28.02
CA ILE A 357 -20.73 24.51 27.73
C ILE A 357 -19.92 24.56 29.05
N ALA A 358 -20.57 24.80 30.18
CA ALA A 358 -19.99 24.68 31.51
C ALA A 358 -20.84 23.74 32.39
N SER A 359 -20.32 22.54 32.65
CA SER A 359 -20.80 21.71 33.77
C SER A 359 -20.22 22.24 35.09
N LEU A 360 -20.92 21.99 36.19
CA LEU A 360 -20.77 22.56 37.53
C LEU A 360 -19.30 22.90 37.89
N ALA A 361 -19.00 24.20 38.01
CA ALA A 361 -17.73 24.81 38.44
C ALA A 361 -16.71 25.26 37.37
N GLY A 362 -17.01 25.21 36.06
CA GLY A 362 -16.21 25.88 35.02
C GLY A 362 -14.90 25.18 34.62
N ARG A 363 -14.57 24.07 35.28
CA ARG A 363 -13.34 23.28 35.08
C ARG A 363 -13.36 22.32 33.90
N THR A 364 -14.54 22.01 33.35
CA THR A 364 -14.67 21.06 32.23
C THR A 364 -15.51 21.64 31.09
N ILE A 365 -15.06 21.40 29.87
CA ILE A 365 -15.71 21.75 28.60
C ILE A 365 -16.25 20.47 27.98
N ASP A 366 -17.53 20.47 27.63
CA ASP A 366 -18.14 19.38 26.86
C ASP A 366 -17.96 19.62 25.36
N VAL A 367 -17.33 18.66 24.67
CA VAL A 367 -17.16 18.60 23.22
C VAL A 367 -18.15 17.59 22.64
N PRO A 368 -19.29 18.04 22.09
CA PRO A 368 -20.23 17.17 21.39
C PRO A 368 -19.66 16.72 20.03
N ILE A 369 -19.75 15.42 19.76
CA ILE A 369 -19.30 14.78 18.52
C ILE A 369 -20.47 13.97 17.94
N ASP A 370 -20.86 14.25 16.70
CA ASP A 370 -21.86 13.46 15.96
C ASP A 370 -21.17 12.66 14.87
N VAL A 371 -21.35 11.34 14.90
CA VAL A 371 -20.85 10.40 13.91
C VAL A 371 -22.05 9.82 13.17
N THR A 372 -22.22 10.21 11.91
CA THR A 372 -23.26 9.65 11.04
C THR A 372 -22.63 8.75 9.99
N SER A 373 -23.12 7.52 9.86
CA SER A 373 -22.56 6.54 8.93
C SER A 373 -23.57 6.10 7.87
N THR A 374 -23.16 6.04 6.61
CA THR A 374 -23.98 5.49 5.53
C THR A 374 -23.64 4.01 5.31
N GLY A 375 -24.64 3.14 5.29
CA GLY A 375 -24.46 1.71 4.97
C GLY A 375 -23.82 0.85 6.07
N ILE A 376 -23.65 1.38 7.28
CA ILE A 376 -23.19 0.63 8.47
C ILE A 376 -24.39 0.36 9.37
N ARG A 377 -24.71 -0.91 9.57
CA ARG A 377 -25.77 -1.35 10.51
C ARG A 377 -25.18 -1.55 11.91
N ARG A 378 -25.94 -1.21 12.95
CA ARG A 378 -25.55 -1.40 14.36
C ARG A 378 -25.07 -2.83 14.67
N ASN A 379 -25.73 -3.86 14.14
CA ASN A 379 -25.38 -5.26 14.39
C ASN A 379 -24.04 -5.69 13.76
N ARG A 380 -23.44 -4.87 12.87
CA ARG A 380 -22.12 -5.13 12.31
C ARG A 380 -20.99 -4.42 13.07
N VAL A 381 -21.34 -3.62 14.07
CA VAL A 381 -20.37 -2.92 14.91
C VAL A 381 -19.79 -3.92 15.92
N THR A 382 -18.47 -4.09 15.91
CA THR A 382 -17.77 -5.05 16.75
C THR A 382 -17.66 -4.55 18.20
N PRO A 383 -17.54 -5.45 19.19
CA PRO A 383 -17.28 -5.07 20.59
C PRO A 383 -16.06 -4.16 20.75
N ALA A 384 -15.01 -4.38 19.96
CA ALA A 384 -13.82 -3.53 19.94
C ALA A 384 -14.13 -2.07 19.55
N THR A 385 -15.11 -1.86 18.67
CA THR A 385 -15.54 -0.51 18.27
C THR A 385 -16.26 0.20 19.43
N TRP A 386 -17.12 -0.52 20.16
CA TRP A 386 -17.79 0.02 21.35
C TRP A 386 -16.80 0.36 22.46
N ASN A 387 -15.79 -0.47 22.68
CA ASN A 387 -14.72 -0.20 23.64
C ASN A 387 -13.86 1.01 23.24
N ALA A 388 -13.64 1.22 21.94
CA ALA A 388 -12.96 2.43 21.45
C ALA A 388 -13.81 3.68 21.66
N LEU A 389 -15.13 3.61 21.40
CA LEU A 389 -16.06 4.71 21.66
C LEU A 389 -16.15 5.07 23.15
N ASN A 390 -16.15 4.08 24.05
CA ASN A 390 -16.14 4.30 25.50
C ASN A 390 -14.93 5.10 25.99
N ARG A 391 -13.78 5.02 25.31
CA ARG A 391 -12.59 5.83 25.64
C ARG A 391 -12.71 7.30 25.23
N VAL A 392 -13.63 7.62 24.32
CA VAL A 392 -13.88 9.00 23.87
C VAL A 392 -14.79 9.73 24.85
N GLY A 393 -15.84 9.06 25.32
CA GLY A 393 -16.83 9.62 26.24
C GLY A 393 -18.16 8.88 26.18
N ASP A 394 -19.18 9.44 26.83
CA ASP A 394 -20.52 8.86 26.86
C ASP A 394 -21.18 8.98 25.49
N PHE A 395 -21.74 7.90 24.96
CA PHE A 395 -22.37 7.92 23.65
C PHE A 395 -23.80 7.38 23.65
N GLN A 396 -24.63 7.98 22.80
CA GLN A 396 -25.97 7.52 22.49
C GLN A 396 -26.02 7.04 21.05
N THR A 397 -26.61 5.86 20.84
CA THR A 397 -26.71 5.25 19.51
C THR A 397 -28.15 5.35 19.01
N SER A 398 -28.34 5.86 17.80
CA SER A 398 -29.61 5.78 17.09
C SER A 398 -29.41 5.17 15.71
N THR A 399 -30.42 4.47 15.20
CA THR A 399 -30.40 3.87 13.86
C THR A 399 -31.56 4.43 13.07
N HIS A 400 -31.27 5.07 11.94
CA HIS A 400 -32.30 5.62 11.04
C HIS A 400 -32.03 5.12 9.62
N GLN A 401 -33.02 4.48 8.97
CA GLN A 401 -32.91 4.02 7.57
C GLN A 401 -31.63 3.19 7.24
N GLY A 402 -31.16 2.36 8.17
CA GLY A 402 -29.94 1.55 7.97
C GLY A 402 -28.62 2.33 8.08
N SER A 403 -28.67 3.60 8.49
CA SER A 403 -27.53 4.39 8.96
C SER A 403 -27.41 4.32 10.48
N LEU A 404 -26.18 4.19 10.99
CA LEU A 404 -25.89 4.32 12.42
C LEU A 404 -25.48 5.78 12.69
N ARG A 405 -26.15 6.40 13.66
CA ARG A 405 -25.82 7.72 14.19
C ARG A 405 -25.39 7.59 15.65
N LEU A 406 -24.24 8.16 15.97
CA LEU A 406 -23.65 8.15 17.30
C LEU A 406 -23.50 9.59 17.76
N ALA A 407 -24.16 9.95 18.85
CA ALA A 407 -23.95 11.22 19.52
C ALA A 407 -23.07 10.96 20.74
N ILE A 408 -21.83 11.45 20.71
CA ILE A 408 -20.84 11.28 21.76
C ILE A 408 -20.69 12.61 22.52
N ARG A 409 -20.73 12.54 23.84
CA ARG A 409 -20.44 13.65 24.75
C ARG A 409 -19.08 13.39 25.36
N CYS A 410 -18.11 14.19 24.97
CA CYS A 410 -16.75 14.11 25.49
C CYS A 410 -16.54 15.25 26.48
N SER A 411 -16.13 14.95 27.72
CA SER A 411 -15.76 15.95 28.70
C SER A 411 -14.24 16.13 28.71
N VAL A 412 -13.78 17.37 28.68
CA VAL A 412 -12.36 17.75 28.61
C VAL A 412 -12.09 18.82 29.66
N GLU A 413 -10.90 18.82 30.27
CA GLU A 413 -10.51 19.88 31.20
C GLU A 413 -10.36 21.23 30.49
N ASN A 414 -10.84 22.30 31.14
CA ASN A 414 -10.84 23.64 30.59
C ASN A 414 -9.39 24.19 30.56
N PRO A 415 -8.82 24.49 29.39
CA PRO A 415 -7.45 24.99 29.30
C PRO A 415 -7.28 26.42 29.86
N ALA A 416 -8.36 27.13 30.20
CA ALA A 416 -8.28 28.43 30.86
C ALA A 416 -7.90 28.32 32.35
N ASP A 417 -8.04 27.14 32.95
CA ASP A 417 -7.77 26.87 34.37
C ASP A 417 -6.43 26.13 34.60
N ALA A 418 -5.65 25.87 33.53
CA ALA A 418 -4.40 25.10 33.54
C ALA A 418 -3.13 25.98 33.63
#